data_AF-A0A8J4WK75-F1
#
_entry.id   AF-A0A8J4WK75-F1
#
_cell.length_a   1.000
_cell.length_b   1.000
_cell.length_c   1.000
_cell.angle_alpha   90.00
_cell.angle_beta   90.00
_cell.angle_gamma   90.00
#
_symmetry.space_group_name_H-M   'P 1'
#
loop_
_entity.id
_entity.type
_entity.pdbx_description
1 polymer ?
#
loop_
_entity_poly.entity_id
_entity_poly.type
_entity_poly.pdbx_seq_one_letter_code
_entity_poly.pdbx_strand_id
1 'polypeptide(L)'
;MSIPSSIFVCVSPESRDNSARMLVAKGRYYSNGFKNGQTIKNENAVDMKITSYSNGLVFLECRMFLSMDHETVNGIVHFVDGALPETGRYPTVLSRLMAEPDLSQFTQALPQDLRAELDKKDSYKWFTVFAPTNDAWSAMANSLPSGKVTSELARQLVIDKLICSGAITQKSSPVGPTKAYNFLQLTVTRDGKPALIDDCSKEVPFSRKDLMSGTGVVHVIDKPVNYLVAMDLSETLGCLSRDTQLGLARAARELNSCQGISKSKANVILLPDENAFEWLLSNKDNYGESQRMEQDNTYKCNVYAYHMLTPTVLGVGYSNQRSFGQEQRFQTDYRAPNGANTFVSSIFVRERDGNRLNFNSAVAKTKKPIKFRDGQIYPVQRLNFPPETTMVQLMKDEGNMKEIVTKIESTGIQQEFDQMNGKVLFLAPIDSGWRTRDLENAYSEVQTRKLLLLHTIPHTLFGGENGFLQPSTVFTVNSMLPDRGGGNIELIIKRQPDGNTFIGHSELPEAFWAMVLKWNKVGTDGVVWIIDWPIKCPDTIC
;
A
#
# COMPACT_ATOMS: atom_id res chain seq x y z
N MET A 1 -7.54 59.64 38.63
CA MET A 1 -8.00 58.28 38.97
C MET A 1 -7.42 57.32 37.95
N SER A 2 -6.39 56.55 38.33
CA SER A 2 -5.86 55.47 37.49
C SER A 2 -6.93 54.40 37.34
N ILE A 3 -7.37 54.13 36.12
CA ILE A 3 -8.23 52.99 35.80
C ILE A 3 -7.29 51.78 35.71
N PRO A 4 -7.34 50.80 36.63
CA PRO A 4 -6.50 49.62 36.51
C PRO A 4 -7.23 48.55 35.68
N SER A 5 -6.46 47.93 34.79
CA SER A 5 -6.65 46.57 34.25
C SER A 5 -7.80 46.36 33.25
N SER A 6 -7.45 46.23 31.97
CA SER A 6 -8.32 45.68 30.94
C SER A 6 -8.61 44.20 31.23
N ILE A 7 -9.88 43.81 31.31
CA ILE A 7 -10.34 42.45 31.65
C ILE A 7 -10.81 41.74 30.37
N PHE A 8 -10.21 40.60 30.03
CA PHE A 8 -10.78 39.59 29.14
C PHE A 8 -11.77 38.77 29.96
N VAL A 9 -13.02 38.56 29.56
CA VAL A 9 -13.95 37.66 30.31
C VAL A 9 -14.58 36.68 29.34
N CYS A 10 -14.44 35.39 29.64
CA CYS A 10 -15.28 34.34 29.05
C CYS A 10 -16.38 33.95 30.03
N VAL A 11 -17.63 34.30 29.75
CA VAL A 11 -18.76 33.94 30.62
C VAL A 11 -19.41 32.65 30.12
N SER A 12 -19.60 31.67 31.02
CA SER A 12 -20.41 30.48 30.76
C SER A 12 -21.71 30.54 31.58
N PRO A 13 -22.89 30.28 30.98
CA PRO A 13 -24.18 30.41 31.65
C PRO A 13 -24.51 29.34 32.71
N GLU A 14 -23.70 28.29 32.90
CA GLU A 14 -24.06 27.13 33.76
C GLU A 14 -23.12 26.84 34.96
N SER A 15 -22.11 27.64 35.25
CA SER A 15 -21.10 27.27 36.25
C SER A 15 -21.38 27.82 37.66
N ARG A 16 -21.58 26.93 38.65
CA ARG A 16 -21.56 27.26 40.09
C ARG A 16 -20.19 27.10 40.79
N ASP A 17 -19.12 26.68 40.10
CA ASP A 17 -17.83 26.39 40.78
C ASP A 17 -16.53 26.76 40.04
N ASN A 18 -16.56 27.39 38.86
CA ASN A 18 -15.33 27.95 38.27
C ASN A 18 -15.03 29.34 38.85
N SER A 19 -13.93 29.48 39.58
CA SER A 19 -13.43 30.79 40.03
C SER A 19 -13.28 31.74 38.83
N ALA A 20 -14.00 32.87 38.82
CA ALA A 20 -14.06 33.82 37.70
C ALA A 20 -12.67 34.21 37.14
N ARG A 21 -11.63 34.15 37.97
CA ARG A 21 -10.22 34.37 37.63
C ARG A 21 -9.67 33.46 36.53
N MET A 22 -10.20 32.24 36.40
CA MET A 22 -9.76 31.31 35.34
C MET A 22 -10.21 31.75 33.95
N LEU A 23 -11.27 32.55 33.89
CA LEU A 23 -11.90 33.06 32.68
C LEU A 23 -11.37 34.45 32.31
N VAL A 24 -10.50 35.01 33.15
CA VAL A 24 -10.01 36.38 33.02
C VAL A 24 -8.54 36.44 32.67
N ALA A 25 -8.20 37.26 31.68
CA ALA A 25 -6.82 37.60 31.32
C ALA A 25 -6.61 39.12 31.34
N LYS A 26 -5.38 39.54 31.63
CA LYS A 26 -5.00 40.95 31.60
C LYS A 26 -4.77 41.42 30.17
N GLY A 27 -5.45 42.48 29.75
CA GLY A 27 -5.31 43.08 28.43
C GLY A 27 -6.58 42.99 27.59
N ARG A 28 -6.54 43.60 26.40
CA ARG A 28 -7.59 43.45 25.37
C ARG A 28 -7.06 42.53 24.28
N TYR A 29 -7.73 41.40 24.07
CA TYR A 29 -7.43 40.44 23.01
C TYR A 29 -8.59 40.42 22.03
N TYR A 30 -8.34 40.90 20.81
CA TYR A 30 -9.34 40.93 19.73
C TYR A 30 -9.26 39.66 18.89
N SER A 31 -10.39 39.29 18.28
CA SER A 31 -10.51 38.08 17.47
C SER A 31 -9.55 38.04 16.27
N ASN A 32 -9.25 39.20 15.68
CA ASN A 32 -8.25 39.34 14.60
C ASN A 32 -6.82 38.96 15.02
N GLY A 33 -6.55 38.95 16.32
CA GLY A 33 -5.27 38.57 16.90
C GLY A 33 -5.17 37.09 17.26
N PHE A 34 -6.28 36.35 17.24
CA PHE A 34 -6.31 34.93 17.60
C PHE A 34 -5.66 34.07 16.52
N LYS A 35 -4.51 33.48 16.89
CA LYS A 35 -3.74 32.59 16.02
C LYS A 35 -3.78 31.16 16.56
N ASN A 36 -3.85 30.19 15.66
CA ASN A 36 -3.69 28.79 16.03
C ASN A 36 -2.32 28.58 16.69
N GLY A 37 -2.27 27.94 17.86
CA GLY A 37 -1.01 27.78 18.61
C GLY A 37 -0.80 28.83 19.71
N GLN A 38 -1.62 29.87 19.78
CA GLN A 38 -1.43 30.96 20.73
C GLN A 38 -1.86 30.56 22.15
N THR A 39 -1.16 31.09 23.15
CA THR A 39 -1.58 31.04 24.55
C THR A 39 -1.84 32.44 25.13
N ILE A 40 -2.80 32.52 26.05
CA ILE A 40 -3.16 33.73 26.79
C ILE A 40 -3.14 33.38 28.28
N LYS A 41 -2.33 34.07 29.08
CA LYS A 41 -2.28 33.84 30.53
C LYS A 41 -3.52 34.40 31.21
N ASN A 42 -4.21 33.56 31.97
CA ASN A 42 -5.27 34.02 32.86
C ASN A 42 -4.72 34.64 34.16
N GLU A 43 -5.60 35.15 35.03
CA GLU A 43 -5.20 35.80 36.30
C GLU A 43 -4.47 34.85 37.27
N ASN A 44 -4.64 33.54 37.12
CA ASN A 44 -3.93 32.52 37.87
C ASN A 44 -2.58 32.13 37.21
N ALA A 45 -2.13 32.90 36.20
CA ALA A 45 -0.93 32.65 35.40
C ALA A 45 -0.92 31.31 34.63
N VAL A 46 -2.09 30.69 34.45
CA VAL A 46 -2.28 29.49 33.63
C VAL A 46 -2.49 29.91 32.18
N ASP A 47 -1.78 29.23 31.27
CA ASP A 47 -1.92 29.46 29.84
C ASP A 47 -3.24 28.88 29.31
N MET A 48 -4.09 29.74 28.76
CA MET A 48 -5.29 29.38 28.01
C MET A 48 -4.96 29.28 26.52
N LYS A 49 -5.28 28.16 25.90
CA LYS A 49 -4.91 27.81 24.52
C LYS A 49 -5.97 28.26 23.53
N ILE A 50 -5.53 28.99 22.50
CA ILE A 50 -6.33 29.39 21.35
C ILE A 50 -6.04 28.45 20.19
N THR A 51 -7.10 27.90 19.61
CA THR A 51 -7.01 27.05 18.42
C THR A 51 -7.87 27.65 17.33
N SER A 52 -7.34 27.79 16.12
CA SER A 52 -8.12 28.22 14.96
C SER A 52 -7.95 27.25 13.81
N TYR A 53 -9.02 27.08 13.04
CA TYR A 53 -9.10 26.11 11.95
C TYR A 53 -9.36 26.82 10.62
N SER A 54 -9.03 26.14 9.51
CA SER A 54 -9.17 26.71 8.16
C SER A 54 -10.61 27.03 7.76
N ASN A 55 -11.60 26.46 8.44
CA ASN A 55 -13.02 26.77 8.30
C ASN A 55 -13.46 28.03 9.08
N GLY A 56 -12.52 28.74 9.71
CA GLY A 56 -12.78 29.98 10.44
C GLY A 56 -13.25 29.78 11.89
N LEU A 57 -13.44 28.54 12.35
CA LEU A 57 -13.79 28.29 13.74
C LEU A 57 -12.60 28.58 14.66
N VAL A 58 -12.87 29.28 15.76
CA VAL A 58 -11.89 29.63 16.79
C VAL A 58 -12.37 29.10 18.14
N PHE A 59 -11.43 28.56 18.90
CA PHE A 59 -11.69 27.92 20.18
C PHE A 59 -10.74 28.43 21.26
N LEU A 60 -11.25 28.53 22.49
CA LEU A 60 -10.49 28.74 23.72
C LEU A 60 -10.62 27.49 24.58
N GLU A 61 -9.51 26.78 24.84
CA GLU A 61 -9.51 25.51 25.59
C GLU A 61 -10.57 24.52 25.08
N CYS A 62 -10.68 24.39 23.75
CA CYS A 62 -11.68 23.60 23.04
C CYS A 62 -13.16 23.98 23.30
N ARG A 63 -13.42 25.19 23.81
CA ARG A 63 -14.73 25.84 23.75
C ARG A 63 -14.82 26.77 22.56
N MET A 64 -15.86 26.62 21.75
CA MET A 64 -16.06 27.43 20.55
C MET A 64 -16.43 28.85 20.97
N PHE A 65 -15.84 29.84 20.32
CA PHE A 65 -16.34 31.21 20.44
C PHE A 65 -17.68 31.35 19.72
N LEU A 66 -18.72 31.74 20.46
CA LEU A 66 -20.06 32.01 19.93
C LEU A 66 -20.19 33.45 19.42
N SER A 67 -19.56 34.38 20.13
CA SER A 67 -19.58 35.81 19.79
C SER A 67 -18.36 36.49 20.41
N MET A 68 -17.65 37.31 19.64
CA MET A 68 -16.36 37.88 20.01
C MET A 68 -16.40 39.41 19.93
N ASP A 69 -15.39 40.04 20.54
CA ASP A 69 -15.09 41.48 20.44
C ASP A 69 -16.14 42.43 21.03
N HIS A 70 -16.78 42.05 22.15
CA HIS A 70 -17.71 42.93 22.85
C HIS A 70 -16.95 43.93 23.74
N GLU A 71 -16.86 45.17 23.28
CA GLU A 71 -16.19 46.24 24.01
C GLU A 71 -16.94 46.68 25.27
N THR A 72 -16.17 46.98 26.32
CA THR A 72 -16.68 47.52 27.59
C THR A 72 -15.76 48.64 28.08
N VAL A 73 -16.22 49.39 29.09
CA VAL A 73 -15.46 50.53 29.66
C VAL A 73 -14.06 50.10 30.16
N ASN A 74 -13.92 48.86 30.65
CA ASN A 74 -12.73 48.35 31.31
C ASN A 74 -12.23 47.01 30.75
N GLY A 75 -12.60 46.62 29.52
CA GLY A 75 -12.23 45.30 29.01
C GLY A 75 -12.91 44.91 27.71
N ILE A 76 -12.74 43.66 27.33
CA ILE A 76 -13.38 43.05 26.16
C ILE A 76 -13.95 41.68 26.55
N VAL A 77 -15.18 41.41 26.13
CA VAL A 77 -15.90 40.18 26.46
C VAL A 77 -16.02 39.30 25.23
N HIS A 78 -15.80 38.01 25.41
CA HIS A 78 -16.00 36.99 24.39
C HIS A 78 -16.87 35.87 24.96
N PHE A 79 -17.91 35.50 24.24
CA PHE A 79 -18.82 34.42 24.62
C PHE A 79 -18.34 33.11 24.03
N VAL A 80 -18.32 32.07 24.87
CA VAL A 80 -17.93 30.71 24.50
C VAL A 80 -19.06 29.72 24.76
N ASP A 81 -19.05 28.59 24.07
CA ASP A 81 -20.11 27.56 24.09
C ASP A 81 -20.18 26.69 25.36
N GLY A 82 -19.45 27.04 26.41
CA GLY A 82 -19.50 26.32 27.68
C GLY A 82 -18.42 26.76 28.68
N ALA A 83 -18.43 26.11 29.85
CA ALA A 83 -17.44 26.36 30.88
C ALA A 83 -16.04 25.93 30.42
N LEU A 84 -15.03 26.76 30.71
CA LEU A 84 -13.65 26.39 30.44
C LEU A 84 -13.24 25.20 31.33
N PRO A 85 -12.50 24.22 30.79
CA PRO A 85 -12.02 23.08 31.55
C PRO A 85 -10.92 23.47 32.56
N GLU A 86 -10.75 22.65 33.60
CA GLU A 86 -9.70 22.81 34.62
C GLU A 86 -8.30 22.41 34.12
N THR A 87 -7.85 23.03 33.02
CA THR A 87 -6.58 22.69 32.35
C THR A 87 -5.37 22.73 33.30
N GLY A 88 -5.35 23.67 34.25
CA GLY A 88 -4.26 23.81 35.23
C GLY A 88 -4.14 22.65 36.22
N ARG A 89 -5.20 21.85 36.40
CA ARG A 89 -5.18 20.67 37.29
C ARG A 89 -4.30 19.55 36.76
N TYR A 90 -4.16 19.46 35.44
CA TYR A 90 -3.39 18.43 34.76
C TYR A 90 -2.32 19.10 33.89
N PRO A 91 -1.09 19.28 34.40
CA PRO A 91 -0.04 20.02 33.68
C PRO A 91 0.35 19.38 32.34
N THR A 92 0.16 18.06 32.20
CA THR A 92 0.58 17.29 31.02
C THR A 92 -0.54 16.37 30.55
N VAL A 93 -0.55 16.02 29.26
CA VAL A 93 -1.46 14.97 28.75
C VAL A 93 -1.24 13.64 29.46
N LEU A 94 0.01 13.28 29.80
CA LEU A 94 0.25 12.06 30.58
C LEU A 94 -0.41 12.12 31.95
N SER A 95 -0.28 13.24 32.69
CA SER A 95 -0.94 13.42 33.99
C SER A 95 -2.46 13.36 33.88
N ARG A 96 -3.03 13.82 32.75
CA ARG A 96 -4.46 13.74 32.48
C ARG A 96 -4.90 12.29 32.27
N LEU A 97 -4.14 11.51 31.51
CA LEU A 97 -4.42 10.09 31.28
C LEU A 97 -4.32 9.28 32.58
N MET A 98 -3.29 9.54 33.40
CA MET A 98 -3.09 8.84 34.68
C MET A 98 -4.16 9.14 35.72
N ALA A 99 -4.86 10.27 35.61
CA ALA A 99 -5.95 10.64 36.51
C ALA A 99 -7.26 9.89 36.22
N GLU A 100 -7.33 9.14 35.12
CA GLU A 100 -8.53 8.43 34.67
C GLU A 100 -8.29 6.91 34.83
N PRO A 101 -8.85 6.26 35.87
CA PRO A 101 -8.58 4.84 36.14
C PRO A 101 -8.95 3.91 34.97
N ASP A 102 -10.00 4.28 34.24
CA ASP A 102 -10.48 3.54 33.07
C ASP A 102 -9.58 3.69 31.83
N LEU A 103 -8.52 4.50 31.87
CA LEU A 103 -7.54 4.65 30.78
C LEU A 103 -6.18 4.02 31.13
N SER A 104 -6.10 3.32 32.27
CA SER A 104 -4.84 2.86 32.85
C SER A 104 -4.10 1.85 31.96
N GLN A 105 -4.80 0.91 31.32
CA GLN A 105 -4.17 -0.08 30.44
C GLN A 105 -3.53 0.56 29.21
N PHE A 106 -4.27 1.43 28.52
CA PHE A 106 -3.73 2.20 27.39
C PHE A 106 -2.54 3.05 27.81
N THR A 107 -2.65 3.72 28.96
CA THR A 107 -1.56 4.55 29.51
C THR A 107 -0.30 3.72 29.75
N GLN A 108 -0.43 2.51 30.31
CA GLN A 108 0.68 1.58 30.52
C GLN A 108 1.29 1.06 29.21
N ALA A 109 0.49 0.94 28.15
CA ALA A 109 0.95 0.49 26.84
C ALA A 109 1.72 1.54 26.04
N LEU A 110 1.68 2.81 26.44
CA LEU A 110 2.48 3.86 25.81
C LEU A 110 3.98 3.53 25.97
N PRO A 111 4.76 3.54 24.88
CA PRO A 111 6.20 3.26 24.96
C PRO A 111 6.94 4.38 25.72
N GLN A 112 8.07 4.04 26.34
CA GLN A 112 8.77 4.91 27.30
C GLN A 112 9.14 6.29 26.73
N ASP A 113 9.62 6.34 25.49
CA ASP A 113 9.96 7.58 24.78
C ASP A 113 8.72 8.47 24.58
N LEU A 114 7.59 7.87 24.20
CA LEU A 114 6.34 8.61 24.01
C LEU A 114 5.77 9.08 25.35
N ARG A 115 5.86 8.26 26.41
CA ARG A 115 5.49 8.68 27.77
C ARG A 115 6.30 9.88 28.23
N ALA A 116 7.61 9.86 28.03
CA ALA A 116 8.50 10.98 28.37
C ALA A 116 8.14 12.25 27.59
N GLU A 117 7.80 12.12 26.30
CA GLU A 117 7.36 13.25 25.48
C GLU A 117 6.02 13.82 25.98
N LEU A 118 5.05 12.97 26.30
CA LEU A 118 3.71 13.37 26.77
C LEU A 118 3.70 13.95 28.19
N ASP A 119 4.76 13.73 28.98
CA ASP A 119 4.92 14.29 30.34
C ASP A 119 5.75 15.58 30.41
N LYS A 120 6.15 16.11 29.25
CA LYS A 120 6.96 17.33 29.21
C LYS A 120 6.07 18.57 29.40
N LYS A 121 6.04 19.13 30.61
CA LYS A 121 5.24 20.32 30.98
C LYS A 121 5.52 21.55 30.12
N ASP A 122 6.77 21.76 29.74
CA ASP A 122 7.26 22.88 28.92
C ASP A 122 7.30 22.53 27.42
N SER A 123 6.50 21.56 26.98
CA SER A 123 6.39 21.20 25.57
C SER A 123 5.88 22.38 24.73
N TYR A 124 6.62 22.72 23.67
CA TYR A 124 6.15 23.63 22.63
C TYR A 124 5.14 22.98 21.67
N LYS A 125 5.00 21.66 21.74
CA LYS A 125 4.01 20.88 20.98
C LYS A 125 2.75 20.70 21.80
N TRP A 126 1.62 20.69 21.10
CA TRP A 126 0.35 20.26 21.66
C TRP A 126 0.00 18.87 21.17
N PHE A 127 -0.58 18.06 22.05
CA PHE A 127 -0.95 16.68 21.73
C PHE A 127 -2.47 16.50 21.68
N THR A 128 -2.93 15.61 20.82
CA THR A 128 -4.25 14.97 20.90
C THR A 128 -4.05 13.49 21.13
N VAL A 129 -4.73 12.95 22.14
CA VAL A 129 -4.72 11.51 22.44
C VAL A 129 -6.14 10.97 22.35
N PHE A 130 -6.35 9.98 21.48
CA PHE A 130 -7.60 9.22 21.41
C PHE A 130 -7.47 8.02 22.34
N ALA A 131 -7.84 8.21 23.61
CA ALA A 131 -7.59 7.24 24.67
C ALA A 131 -8.73 6.21 24.78
N PRO A 132 -8.48 4.93 24.46
CA PRO A 132 -9.46 3.88 24.68
C PRO A 132 -9.64 3.60 26.17
N THR A 133 -10.87 3.28 26.56
CA THR A 133 -11.18 2.69 27.86
C THR A 133 -10.45 1.35 28.03
N ASN A 134 -10.34 0.85 29.25
CA ASN A 134 -9.67 -0.43 29.51
C ASN A 134 -10.37 -1.57 28.75
N ASP A 135 -11.70 -1.55 28.68
CA ASP A 135 -12.49 -2.51 27.91
C ASP A 135 -12.20 -2.42 26.41
N ALA A 136 -12.18 -1.20 25.85
CA ALA A 136 -11.86 -0.98 24.44
C ALA A 136 -10.42 -1.38 24.11
N TRP A 137 -9.46 -1.05 24.99
CA TRP A 137 -8.05 -1.40 24.83
C TRP A 137 -7.84 -2.92 24.91
N SER A 138 -8.43 -3.57 25.91
CA SER A 138 -8.42 -5.03 26.06
C SER A 138 -8.98 -5.72 24.81
N ALA A 139 -10.08 -5.23 24.26
CA ALA A 139 -10.68 -5.78 23.04
C ALA A 139 -9.77 -5.63 21.80
N MET A 140 -8.91 -4.61 21.74
CA MET A 140 -7.96 -4.42 20.64
C MET A 140 -6.64 -5.17 20.86
N ALA A 141 -6.16 -5.24 22.10
CA ALA A 141 -4.78 -5.62 22.41
C ALA A 141 -4.62 -7.06 22.92
N ASN A 142 -5.67 -7.69 23.47
CA ASN A 142 -5.56 -9.01 24.10
C ASN A 142 -5.18 -10.14 23.14
N SER A 143 -5.50 -10.00 21.85
CA SER A 143 -5.11 -10.95 20.80
C SER A 143 -3.73 -10.67 20.20
N LEU A 144 -3.09 -9.55 20.58
CA LEU A 144 -1.82 -9.12 19.99
C LEU A 144 -0.64 -9.69 20.77
N PRO A 145 0.44 -10.09 20.07
CA PRO A 145 1.71 -10.35 20.72
C PRO A 145 2.17 -9.09 21.46
N SER A 146 2.50 -9.22 22.75
CA SER A 146 3.04 -8.11 23.54
C SER A 146 4.34 -7.59 22.92
N GLY A 147 4.53 -6.27 22.92
CA GLY A 147 5.77 -5.64 22.49
C GLY A 147 5.56 -4.63 21.36
N LYS A 148 6.23 -4.84 20.23
CA LYS A 148 6.31 -3.84 19.15
C LYS A 148 4.94 -3.46 18.58
N VAL A 149 4.08 -4.45 18.31
CA VAL A 149 2.75 -4.24 17.72
C VAL A 149 1.87 -3.42 18.67
N THR A 150 1.83 -3.77 19.96
CA THR A 150 1.11 -3.01 20.99
C THR A 150 1.60 -1.56 21.10
N SER A 151 2.92 -1.35 21.00
CA SER A 151 3.52 -0.02 21.04
C SER A 151 3.18 0.82 19.80
N GLU A 152 3.17 0.21 18.61
CA GLU A 152 2.76 0.86 17.37
C GLU A 152 1.27 1.23 17.40
N LEU A 153 0.41 0.34 17.91
CA LEU A 153 -1.00 0.61 18.14
C LEU A 153 -1.21 1.77 19.14
N ALA A 154 -0.41 1.85 20.22
CA ALA A 154 -0.51 2.98 21.14
C ALA A 154 -0.07 4.30 20.49
N ARG A 155 1.00 4.28 19.69
CA ARG A 155 1.47 5.44 18.90
C ARG A 155 0.45 5.91 17.86
N GLN A 156 -0.35 4.99 17.33
CA GLN A 156 -1.41 5.28 16.37
C GLN A 156 -2.42 6.30 16.90
N LEU A 157 -2.67 6.28 18.21
CA LEU A 157 -3.71 7.04 18.87
C LEU A 157 -3.24 8.41 19.38
N VAL A 158 -2.02 8.83 19.02
CA VAL A 158 -1.41 10.09 19.49
C VAL A 158 -0.97 10.95 18.30
N ILE A 159 -1.33 12.24 18.32
CA ILE A 159 -1.01 13.22 17.27
C ILE A 159 -0.34 14.46 17.88
N ASP A 160 0.67 15.02 17.19
CA ASP A 160 1.35 16.29 17.52
C ASP A 160 0.56 17.53 17.06
N LYS A 161 -0.73 17.58 17.39
CA LYS A 161 -1.61 18.70 17.13
C LYS A 161 -2.74 18.73 18.14
N LEU A 162 -3.18 19.92 18.55
CA LEU A 162 -4.42 20.08 19.31
C LEU A 162 -5.63 20.01 18.37
N ILE A 163 -6.51 19.04 18.59
CA ILE A 163 -7.73 18.84 17.80
C ILE A 163 -8.91 18.83 18.76
N CYS A 164 -9.72 19.88 18.71
CA CYS A 164 -10.93 20.01 19.49
C CYS A 164 -12.09 19.28 18.81
N SER A 165 -12.97 18.68 19.61
CA SER A 165 -14.07 17.87 19.06
C SER A 165 -15.03 18.70 18.21
N GLY A 166 -15.27 19.96 18.57
CA GLY A 166 -16.13 20.89 17.84
C GLY A 166 -15.57 21.36 16.49
N ALA A 167 -14.29 21.12 16.22
CA ALA A 167 -13.68 21.46 14.93
C ALA A 167 -13.82 20.34 13.90
N ILE A 168 -14.26 19.15 14.33
CA ILE A 168 -14.50 18.00 13.45
C ILE A 168 -15.82 18.22 12.72
N THR A 169 -15.82 17.98 11.41
CA THR A 169 -17.00 18.18 10.55
C THR A 169 -17.54 16.86 10.04
N GLN A 170 -18.75 16.87 9.47
CA GLN A 170 -19.36 15.68 8.85
C GLN A 170 -18.55 15.17 7.64
N LYS A 171 -17.76 16.03 7.00
CA LYS A 171 -16.87 15.58 5.93
C LYS A 171 -15.64 14.91 6.57
N SER A 172 -15.52 13.60 6.35
CA SER A 172 -14.34 12.84 6.76
C SER A 172 -13.07 13.53 6.31
N SER A 173 -12.13 13.71 7.23
CA SER A 173 -10.87 14.38 6.96
C SER A 173 -9.69 13.59 7.55
N PRO A 174 -8.61 13.39 6.79
CA PRO A 174 -7.39 12.80 7.33
C PRO A 174 -6.73 13.76 8.33
N VAL A 175 -6.31 13.24 9.48
CA VAL A 175 -5.55 13.97 10.50
C VAL A 175 -4.29 13.21 10.87
N GLY A 176 -3.21 13.95 11.09
CA GLY A 176 -1.91 13.37 11.40
C GLY A 176 -0.75 14.26 10.93
N PRO A 177 0.46 13.70 10.82
CA PRO A 177 0.77 12.30 11.12
C PRO A 177 0.59 11.94 12.61
N THR A 178 0.22 10.69 12.88
CA THR A 178 0.25 10.10 14.22
C THR A 178 1.70 9.84 14.65
N LYS A 179 1.93 9.45 15.90
CA LYS A 179 3.24 8.96 16.37
C LYS A 179 3.66 7.64 15.72
N ALA A 180 2.77 6.98 14.97
CA ALA A 180 3.06 5.82 14.13
C ALA A 180 3.30 6.20 12.65
N TYR A 181 3.39 7.50 12.33
CA TYR A 181 3.65 8.03 10.98
C TYR A 181 2.59 7.70 9.92
N ASN A 182 1.34 7.56 10.33
CA ASN A 182 0.20 7.44 9.42
C ASN A 182 -0.88 8.48 9.76
N PHE A 183 -2.07 8.36 9.16
CA PHE A 183 -3.15 9.32 9.32
C PHE A 183 -4.40 8.61 9.85
N LEU A 184 -5.10 9.25 10.77
CA LEU A 184 -6.43 8.84 11.22
C LEU A 184 -7.49 9.56 10.39
N GLN A 185 -8.69 9.00 10.32
CA GLN A 185 -9.85 9.67 9.74
C GLN A 185 -10.78 10.11 10.86
N LEU A 186 -11.22 11.37 10.82
CA LEU A 186 -12.20 11.91 11.75
C LEU A 186 -13.47 12.33 11.01
N THR A 187 -14.61 12.08 11.64
CA THR A 187 -15.94 12.44 11.13
C THR A 187 -16.89 12.88 12.25
N VAL A 188 -18.06 13.34 11.88
CA VAL A 188 -19.21 13.47 12.77
C VAL A 188 -20.26 12.44 12.34
N THR A 189 -20.66 11.57 13.26
CA THR A 189 -21.68 10.55 13.00
C THR A 189 -23.01 11.18 12.62
N ARG A 190 -23.95 10.37 12.10
CA ARG A 190 -25.32 10.83 11.82
C ARG A 190 -26.01 11.48 13.02
N ASP A 191 -25.75 10.97 14.22
CA ASP A 191 -26.29 11.51 15.48
C ASP A 191 -25.53 12.75 16.01
N GLY A 192 -24.64 13.35 15.21
CA GLY A 192 -23.92 14.57 15.58
C GLY A 192 -22.73 14.36 16.54
N LYS A 193 -22.26 13.13 16.74
CA LYS A 193 -21.13 12.84 17.63
C LYS A 193 -19.82 12.80 16.85
N PRO A 194 -18.77 13.54 17.28
CA PRO A 194 -17.44 13.38 16.71
C PRO A 194 -16.93 11.95 16.91
N ALA A 195 -16.29 11.41 15.89
CA ALA A 195 -15.87 10.01 15.83
C ALA A 195 -14.56 9.83 15.06
N LEU A 196 -13.82 8.79 15.42
CA LEU A 196 -12.82 8.19 14.55
C LEU A 196 -13.51 7.31 13.49
N ILE A 197 -12.92 7.22 12.31
CA ILE A 197 -13.21 6.13 11.38
C ILE A 197 -12.01 5.19 11.42
N ASP A 198 -12.28 3.92 11.73
CA ASP A 198 -11.27 2.87 11.77
C ASP A 198 -10.96 2.31 10.38
N ASP A 199 -9.96 1.43 10.26
CA ASP A 199 -9.54 0.90 8.95
C ASP A 199 -10.61 0.01 8.30
N CYS A 200 -11.63 -0.42 9.06
CA CYS A 200 -12.77 -1.19 8.58
C CYS A 200 -13.99 -0.32 8.27
N SER A 201 -13.80 0.99 8.14
CA SER A 201 -14.85 1.97 7.85
C SER A 201 -15.94 2.06 8.94
N LYS A 202 -15.64 1.66 10.17
CA LYS A 202 -16.57 1.79 11.30
C LYS A 202 -16.33 3.12 12.01
N GLU A 203 -17.42 3.84 12.27
CA GLU A 203 -17.41 5.03 13.11
C GLU A 203 -17.30 4.64 14.59
N VAL A 204 -16.32 5.21 15.29
CA VAL A 204 -16.05 5.05 16.72
C VAL A 204 -16.23 6.41 17.40
N PRO A 205 -17.44 6.73 17.92
CA PRO A 205 -17.72 8.00 18.57
C PRO A 205 -16.90 8.22 19.84
N PHE A 206 -16.62 9.47 20.16
CA PHE A 206 -16.01 9.82 21.44
C PHE A 206 -17.05 9.69 22.55
N SER A 207 -16.75 8.87 23.57
CA SER A 207 -17.60 8.71 24.74
C SER A 207 -17.47 9.89 25.69
N ARG A 208 -16.24 10.41 25.84
CA ARG A 208 -15.92 11.69 26.50
C ARG A 208 -14.97 12.47 25.61
N LYS A 209 -15.13 13.78 25.54
CA LYS A 209 -14.39 14.62 24.59
C LYS A 209 -13.84 15.87 25.26
N ASP A 210 -12.82 16.45 24.64
CA ASP A 210 -12.21 17.72 25.06
C ASP A 210 -11.69 17.70 26.51
N LEU A 211 -11.10 16.57 26.95
CA LEU A 211 -10.48 16.47 28.27
C LEU A 211 -9.12 17.18 28.25
N MET A 212 -9.12 18.47 28.53
CA MET A 212 -7.93 19.33 28.42
C MET A 212 -6.88 19.07 29.51
N SER A 213 -5.63 19.35 29.14
CA SER A 213 -4.44 19.43 29.98
C SER A 213 -3.55 20.60 29.54
N GLY A 214 -2.50 20.91 30.32
CA GLY A 214 -1.54 21.97 29.98
C GLY A 214 -0.89 21.79 28.60
N THR A 215 -0.66 20.56 28.16
CA THR A 215 0.06 20.24 26.91
C THR A 215 -0.82 19.64 25.82
N GLY A 216 -2.14 19.53 25.99
CA GLY A 216 -2.99 18.95 24.96
C GLY A 216 -4.41 18.61 25.38
N VAL A 217 -5.00 17.66 24.65
CA VAL A 217 -6.38 17.19 24.83
C VAL A 217 -6.46 15.67 24.74
N VAL A 218 -7.33 15.08 25.55
CA VAL A 218 -7.70 13.66 25.47
C VAL A 218 -9.16 13.54 25.01
N HIS A 219 -9.41 12.66 24.04
CA HIS A 219 -10.74 12.19 23.66
C HIS A 219 -10.83 10.72 24.01
N VAL A 220 -11.83 10.33 24.80
CA VAL A 220 -12.04 8.95 25.22
C VAL A 220 -12.91 8.22 24.21
N ILE A 221 -12.52 6.99 23.88
CA ILE A 221 -13.28 6.07 23.04
C ILE A 221 -13.61 4.80 23.83
N ASP A 222 -14.87 4.41 23.86
CA ASP A 222 -15.38 3.27 24.64
C ASP A 222 -15.54 1.99 23.80
N LYS A 223 -15.29 2.07 22.50
CA LYS A 223 -15.35 0.95 21.56
C LYS A 223 -13.97 0.70 20.95
N PRO A 224 -13.64 -0.57 20.64
CA PRO A 224 -12.40 -0.90 19.95
C PRO A 224 -12.37 -0.26 18.56
N VAL A 225 -11.18 0.21 18.18
CA VAL A 225 -10.84 0.75 16.87
C VAL A 225 -10.04 -0.31 16.11
N ASN A 226 -10.52 -0.67 14.94
CA ASN A 226 -9.84 -1.65 14.11
C ASN A 226 -8.68 -1.01 13.34
N TYR A 227 -7.48 -1.53 13.54
CA TYR A 227 -6.32 -1.19 12.73
C TYR A 227 -5.76 -2.44 12.07
N LEU A 228 -5.51 -2.39 10.77
CA LEU A 228 -5.05 -3.55 10.01
C LEU A 228 -3.73 -4.10 10.55
N VAL A 229 -2.84 -3.24 11.05
CA VAL A 229 -1.55 -3.63 11.66
C VAL A 229 -1.68 -4.54 12.88
N ALA A 230 -2.88 -4.61 13.48
CA ALA A 230 -3.20 -5.49 14.59
C ALA A 230 -3.85 -6.81 14.15
N MET A 231 -4.29 -6.91 12.89
CA MET A 231 -5.08 -8.01 12.38
C MET A 231 -4.23 -9.06 11.66
N ASP A 232 -4.55 -10.35 11.80
CA ASP A 232 -4.06 -11.34 10.83
C ASP A 232 -4.67 -11.14 9.44
N LEU A 233 -4.24 -11.98 8.50
CA LEU A 233 -4.74 -11.93 7.14
C LEU A 233 -6.26 -12.16 7.05
N SER A 234 -6.84 -13.10 7.80
CA SER A 234 -8.29 -13.38 7.69
C SER A 234 -9.11 -12.23 8.26
N GLU A 235 -8.70 -11.69 9.40
CA GLU A 235 -9.27 -10.49 10.01
C GLU A 235 -9.15 -9.27 9.06
N THR A 236 -7.98 -9.09 8.45
CA THR A 236 -7.71 -8.03 7.47
C THR A 236 -8.60 -8.14 6.24
N LEU A 237 -8.75 -9.33 5.67
CA LEU A 237 -9.64 -9.55 4.52
C LEU A 237 -11.11 -9.36 4.90
N GLY A 238 -11.50 -9.78 6.11
CA GLY A 238 -12.82 -9.51 6.65
C GLY A 238 -13.09 -8.00 6.78
N CYS A 239 -12.11 -7.24 7.23
CA CYS A 239 -12.16 -5.78 7.30
C CYS A 239 -12.28 -5.15 5.89
N LEU A 240 -11.39 -5.52 4.97
CA LEU A 240 -11.36 -5.02 3.59
C LEU A 240 -12.56 -5.48 2.77
N SER A 241 -13.28 -6.53 3.16
CA SER A 241 -14.50 -6.99 2.47
C SER A 241 -15.62 -5.94 2.42
N ARG A 242 -15.53 -4.90 3.26
CA ARG A 242 -16.47 -3.78 3.36
C ARG A 242 -15.83 -2.46 2.91
N ASP A 243 -14.59 -2.49 2.46
CA ASP A 243 -13.87 -1.32 1.98
C ASP A 243 -14.61 -0.68 0.81
N THR A 244 -14.85 0.62 0.91
CA THR A 244 -15.42 1.42 -0.18
C THR A 244 -14.41 2.44 -0.74
N GLN A 245 -13.20 2.51 -0.19
CA GLN A 245 -12.23 3.54 -0.53
C GLN A 245 -11.10 3.05 -1.42
N LEU A 246 -10.63 1.82 -1.19
CA LEU A 246 -9.47 1.26 -1.88
C LEU A 246 -9.88 0.44 -3.11
N GLY A 247 -11.14 0.02 -3.19
CA GLY A 247 -11.70 -0.80 -4.26
C GLY A 247 -11.35 -2.28 -4.12
N LEU A 248 -11.09 -2.74 -2.88
CA LEU A 248 -10.57 -4.08 -2.60
C LEU A 248 -11.63 -5.07 -2.13
N ALA A 249 -12.85 -4.59 -1.86
CA ALA A 249 -13.88 -5.38 -1.20
C ALA A 249 -14.25 -6.66 -1.95
N ARG A 250 -14.30 -6.62 -3.30
CA ARG A 250 -14.55 -7.82 -4.10
C ARG A 250 -13.47 -8.88 -3.87
N ALA A 251 -12.21 -8.52 -4.14
CA ALA A 251 -11.11 -9.45 -4.03
C ALA A 251 -10.91 -9.95 -2.58
N ALA A 252 -11.11 -9.09 -1.59
CA ALA A 252 -11.04 -9.46 -0.18
C ALA A 252 -12.08 -10.53 0.19
N ARG A 253 -13.34 -10.39 -0.29
CA ARG A 253 -14.39 -11.41 -0.09
C ARG A 253 -14.06 -12.72 -0.78
N GLU A 254 -13.66 -12.65 -2.04
CA GLU A 254 -13.35 -13.84 -2.84
C GLU A 254 -12.16 -14.60 -2.25
N LEU A 255 -11.05 -13.90 -1.95
CA LEU A 255 -9.90 -14.49 -1.28
C LEU A 255 -10.34 -15.11 0.05
N ASN A 256 -10.97 -14.37 0.96
CA ASN A 256 -11.36 -14.91 2.28
C ASN A 256 -12.31 -16.13 2.23
N SER A 257 -12.97 -16.39 1.09
CA SER A 257 -13.79 -17.59 0.88
C SER A 257 -12.99 -18.84 0.47
N CYS A 258 -11.73 -18.68 0.05
CA CYS A 258 -10.86 -19.77 -0.35
C CYS A 258 -10.33 -20.56 0.86
N GLN A 259 -10.28 -21.88 0.72
CA GLN A 259 -9.77 -22.75 1.78
C GLN A 259 -8.25 -22.61 1.94
N GLY A 260 -7.75 -22.74 3.18
CA GLY A 260 -6.32 -22.84 3.46
C GLY A 260 -5.57 -21.53 3.70
N ILE A 261 -6.23 -20.38 3.58
CA ILE A 261 -5.61 -19.05 3.81
C ILE A 261 -5.01 -18.91 5.19
N SER A 262 -5.68 -19.42 6.22
CA SER A 262 -5.20 -19.37 7.60
C SER A 262 -3.90 -20.16 7.83
N LYS A 263 -3.52 -21.04 6.88
CA LYS A 263 -2.27 -21.81 6.93
C LYS A 263 -1.18 -21.24 6.00
N SER A 264 -1.50 -20.18 5.26
CA SER A 264 -0.54 -19.52 4.36
C SER A 264 0.64 -18.97 5.16
N LYS A 265 1.82 -19.00 4.54
CA LYS A 265 3.02 -18.31 5.03
C LYS A 265 3.32 -17.03 4.27
N ALA A 266 2.45 -16.66 3.32
CA ALA A 266 2.61 -15.47 2.52
C ALA A 266 2.54 -14.23 3.40
N ASN A 267 3.53 -13.35 3.24
CA ASN A 267 3.59 -12.06 3.91
C ASN A 267 3.54 -10.89 2.90
N VAL A 268 3.45 -11.19 1.61
CA VAL A 268 3.15 -10.24 0.55
C VAL A 268 1.92 -10.75 -0.21
N ILE A 269 0.84 -9.98 -0.21
CA ILE A 269 -0.42 -10.36 -0.84
C ILE A 269 -0.73 -9.36 -1.93
N LEU A 270 -0.92 -9.84 -3.15
CA LEU A 270 -1.36 -9.02 -4.26
C LEU A 270 -2.89 -9.09 -4.31
N LEU A 271 -3.57 -7.98 -3.99
CA LEU A 271 -5.03 -7.96 -3.93
C LEU A 271 -5.57 -7.12 -5.09
N PRO A 272 -6.29 -7.71 -6.05
CA PRO A 272 -6.87 -6.99 -7.18
C PRO A 272 -7.84 -5.89 -6.72
N ASP A 273 -7.68 -4.69 -7.28
CA ASP A 273 -8.68 -3.62 -7.15
C ASP A 273 -9.70 -3.66 -8.29
N GLU A 274 -10.68 -2.75 -8.27
CA GLU A 274 -11.73 -2.67 -9.29
C GLU A 274 -11.17 -2.54 -10.72
N ASN A 275 -10.08 -1.78 -10.91
CA ASN A 275 -9.46 -1.60 -12.22
C ASN A 275 -8.88 -2.92 -12.76
N ALA A 276 -8.45 -3.84 -11.88
CA ALA A 276 -8.00 -5.17 -12.31
C ALA A 276 -9.12 -5.99 -12.93
N PHE A 277 -10.34 -5.89 -12.39
CA PHE A 277 -11.51 -6.60 -12.93
C PHE A 277 -12.03 -5.92 -14.20
N GLU A 278 -11.98 -4.59 -14.30
CA GLU A 278 -12.28 -3.87 -15.55
C GLU A 278 -11.29 -4.25 -16.66
N TRP A 279 -10.00 -4.33 -16.33
CA TRP A 279 -8.96 -4.80 -17.24
C TRP A 279 -9.23 -6.24 -17.70
N LEU A 280 -9.60 -7.13 -16.77
CA LEU A 280 -9.91 -8.52 -17.06
C LEU A 280 -11.05 -8.67 -18.08
N LEU A 281 -12.08 -7.83 -17.97
CA LEU A 281 -13.27 -7.86 -18.83
C LEU A 281 -13.07 -7.18 -20.18
N SER A 282 -12.19 -6.18 -20.27
CA SER A 282 -12.00 -5.37 -21.48
C SER A 282 -11.02 -5.99 -22.49
N ASN A 283 -10.12 -6.87 -22.04
CA ASN A 283 -9.15 -7.51 -22.92
C ASN A 283 -9.70 -8.82 -23.50
N LYS A 284 -9.90 -8.86 -24.83
CA LYS A 284 -10.42 -10.04 -25.54
C LYS A 284 -9.55 -11.29 -25.34
N ASP A 285 -8.24 -11.12 -25.18
CA ASP A 285 -7.32 -12.23 -24.97
C ASP A 285 -7.51 -12.91 -23.61
N ASN A 286 -8.20 -12.25 -22.67
CA ASN A 286 -8.46 -12.76 -21.32
C ASN A 286 -9.90 -13.28 -21.14
N TYR A 287 -10.72 -13.33 -22.20
CA TYR A 287 -12.14 -13.67 -22.07
C TYR A 287 -12.37 -15.04 -21.42
N GLY A 288 -11.54 -16.04 -21.77
CA GLY A 288 -11.62 -17.38 -21.20
C GLY A 288 -11.29 -17.38 -19.70
N GLU A 289 -10.20 -16.71 -19.31
CA GLU A 289 -9.75 -16.57 -17.93
C GLU A 289 -10.75 -15.76 -17.11
N SER A 290 -11.38 -14.75 -17.70
CA SER A 290 -12.46 -13.98 -17.09
C SER A 290 -13.67 -14.87 -16.77
N GLN A 291 -14.13 -15.67 -17.74
CA GLN A 291 -15.22 -16.62 -17.51
C GLN A 291 -14.88 -17.64 -16.42
N ARG A 292 -13.67 -18.21 -16.45
CA ARG A 292 -13.20 -19.15 -15.43
C ARG A 292 -13.13 -18.48 -14.05
N MET A 293 -12.63 -17.25 -13.96
CA MET A 293 -12.62 -16.49 -12.71
C MET A 293 -14.03 -16.32 -12.14
N GLU A 294 -15.06 -16.17 -12.95
CA GLU A 294 -16.44 -16.04 -12.44
C GLU A 294 -17.06 -17.39 -12.07
N GLN A 295 -16.87 -18.42 -12.91
CA GLN A 295 -17.64 -19.66 -12.88
C GLN A 295 -16.95 -20.82 -12.13
N ASP A 296 -15.62 -20.84 -12.08
CA ASP A 296 -14.83 -21.90 -11.47
C ASP A 296 -14.17 -21.40 -10.18
N ASN A 297 -14.77 -21.76 -9.04
CA ASN A 297 -14.24 -21.41 -7.73
C ASN A 297 -12.87 -22.03 -7.44
N THR A 298 -12.55 -23.20 -8.02
CA THR A 298 -11.24 -23.82 -7.84
C THR A 298 -10.18 -22.99 -8.57
N TYR A 299 -10.44 -22.62 -9.83
CA TYR A 299 -9.55 -21.76 -10.59
C TYR A 299 -9.39 -20.38 -9.93
N LYS A 300 -10.48 -19.76 -9.48
CA LYS A 300 -10.45 -18.49 -8.74
C LYS A 300 -9.54 -18.57 -7.52
N CYS A 301 -9.67 -19.63 -6.70
CA CYS A 301 -8.80 -19.81 -5.55
C CYS A 301 -7.35 -20.13 -5.92
N ASN A 302 -7.10 -20.81 -7.05
CA ASN A 302 -5.74 -20.99 -7.58
C ASN A 302 -5.10 -19.67 -8.01
N VAL A 303 -5.88 -18.79 -8.66
CA VAL A 303 -5.44 -17.43 -9.01
C VAL A 303 -5.08 -16.67 -7.74
N TYR A 304 -5.94 -16.69 -6.72
CA TYR A 304 -5.63 -16.05 -5.44
C TYR A 304 -4.41 -16.66 -4.74
N ALA A 305 -4.26 -17.98 -4.72
CA ALA A 305 -3.07 -18.65 -4.18
C ALA A 305 -1.78 -18.25 -4.92
N TYR A 306 -1.88 -17.95 -6.22
CA TYR A 306 -0.76 -17.43 -7.01
C TYR A 306 -0.39 -15.97 -6.68
N HIS A 307 -1.30 -15.24 -6.04
CA HIS A 307 -1.09 -13.88 -5.53
C HIS A 307 -0.66 -13.83 -4.06
N MET A 308 -0.56 -14.98 -3.40
CA MET A 308 -0.05 -15.15 -2.05
C MET A 308 1.45 -15.43 -2.12
N LEU A 309 2.28 -14.45 -1.76
CA LEU A 309 3.71 -14.45 -2.03
C LEU A 309 4.57 -14.55 -0.75
N THR A 310 5.56 -15.44 -0.79
CA THR A 310 6.59 -15.61 0.23
C THR A 310 7.98 -15.35 -0.39
N PRO A 311 8.78 -14.39 0.11
CA PRO A 311 10.12 -14.11 -0.40
C PRO A 311 11.02 -15.35 -0.37
N THR A 312 11.73 -15.64 -1.48
CA THR A 312 12.66 -16.79 -1.53
C THR A 312 14.00 -16.51 -0.85
N VAL A 313 14.32 -15.25 -0.56
CA VAL A 313 15.54 -14.83 0.15
C VAL A 313 15.12 -14.07 1.41
N LEU A 314 15.40 -14.66 2.58
CA LEU A 314 15.20 -14.03 3.89
C LEU A 314 16.32 -13.01 4.12
N GLY A 315 16.01 -11.71 4.24
CA GLY A 315 16.95 -10.73 4.81
C GLY A 315 17.04 -9.35 4.16
N VAL A 316 16.43 -9.09 3.01
CA VAL A 316 16.42 -7.72 2.44
C VAL A 316 15.10 -7.06 2.79
N GLY A 317 15.11 -6.21 3.82
CA GLY A 317 13.95 -5.41 4.20
C GLY A 317 13.49 -4.52 3.04
N TYR A 318 12.18 -4.46 2.81
CA TYR A 318 11.50 -3.62 1.81
C TYR A 318 11.84 -2.12 1.89
N SER A 319 12.49 -1.65 2.97
CA SER A 319 12.73 -0.24 3.24
C SER A 319 13.99 0.35 2.61
N ASN A 320 14.95 -0.46 2.14
CA ASN A 320 16.27 0.03 1.71
C ASN A 320 16.58 -0.14 0.21
N GLN A 321 15.67 -0.66 -0.61
CA GLN A 321 15.91 -0.81 -2.04
C GLN A 321 15.58 0.49 -2.80
N ARG A 322 16.59 1.36 -2.90
CA ARG A 322 16.56 2.59 -3.73
C ARG A 322 17.15 2.38 -5.14
N SER A 323 17.56 1.17 -5.50
CA SER A 323 18.27 0.89 -6.75
C SER A 323 17.37 0.29 -7.83
N PHE A 324 17.47 0.86 -9.02
CA PHE A 324 16.87 0.42 -10.27
C PHE A 324 17.27 -1.03 -10.61
N GLY A 325 16.35 -1.84 -11.13
CA GLY A 325 16.64 -3.19 -11.65
C GLY A 325 16.80 -4.34 -10.65
N GLN A 326 16.53 -4.15 -9.35
CA GLN A 326 16.53 -5.27 -8.40
C GLN A 326 15.25 -6.09 -8.54
N GLU A 327 15.36 -7.23 -9.21
CA GLU A 327 14.33 -8.27 -9.19
C GLU A 327 14.31 -8.95 -7.82
N GLN A 328 13.12 -9.12 -7.25
CA GLN A 328 12.93 -10.00 -6.09
C GLN A 328 11.97 -11.12 -6.47
N ARG A 329 12.39 -12.36 -6.21
CA ARG A 329 11.58 -13.55 -6.48
C ARG A 329 10.80 -13.97 -5.23
N PHE A 330 9.56 -14.37 -5.46
CA PHE A 330 8.65 -14.86 -4.44
C PHE A 330 8.13 -16.23 -4.86
N GLN A 331 8.13 -17.18 -3.92
CA GLN A 331 7.39 -18.41 -4.06
C GLN A 331 5.92 -18.13 -3.79
N THR A 332 5.02 -18.71 -4.59
CA THR A 332 3.58 -18.58 -4.36
C THR A 332 3.03 -19.76 -3.57
N ASP A 333 1.83 -19.60 -2.99
CA ASP A 333 1.10 -20.70 -2.36
C ASP A 333 0.46 -21.65 -3.39
N TYR A 334 0.38 -21.24 -4.66
CA TYR A 334 -0.11 -22.10 -5.74
C TYR A 334 0.90 -23.18 -6.14
N ARG A 335 0.40 -24.38 -6.40
CA ARG A 335 1.12 -25.50 -6.99
C ARG A 335 0.52 -25.82 -8.33
N ALA A 336 1.36 -25.89 -9.37
CA ALA A 336 0.90 -26.28 -10.68
C ALA A 336 0.39 -27.73 -10.69
N PRO A 337 -0.46 -28.14 -11.66
CA PRO A 337 -1.01 -29.50 -11.72
C PRO A 337 0.05 -30.61 -11.75
N ASN A 338 1.23 -30.33 -12.31
CA ASN A 338 2.39 -31.23 -12.31
C ASN A 338 3.16 -31.27 -10.97
N GLY A 339 2.67 -30.58 -9.93
CA GLY A 339 3.30 -30.48 -8.62
C GLY A 339 4.41 -29.43 -8.52
N ALA A 340 4.74 -28.72 -9.61
CA ALA A 340 5.82 -27.74 -9.60
C ALA A 340 5.52 -26.53 -8.71
N ASN A 341 6.59 -26.01 -8.09
CA ASN A 341 6.55 -24.72 -7.40
C ASN A 341 6.43 -23.60 -8.43
N THR A 342 5.58 -22.61 -8.16
CA THR A 342 5.44 -21.45 -9.04
C THR A 342 5.94 -20.19 -8.33
N PHE A 343 6.32 -19.19 -9.13
CA PHE A 343 7.00 -18.01 -8.64
C PHE A 343 6.50 -16.75 -9.32
N VAL A 344 6.52 -15.66 -8.55
CA VAL A 344 6.27 -14.31 -9.05
C VAL A 344 7.49 -13.46 -8.73
N SER A 345 7.90 -12.62 -9.68
CA SER A 345 9.01 -11.69 -9.51
C SER A 345 8.51 -10.26 -9.43
N SER A 346 9.03 -9.47 -8.49
CA SER A 346 8.78 -8.03 -8.45
C SER A 346 9.89 -7.25 -9.13
N ILE A 347 9.53 -6.19 -9.86
CA ILE A 347 10.46 -5.28 -10.52
C ILE A 347 9.96 -3.83 -10.46
N PHE A 348 10.90 -2.88 -10.41
CA PHE A 348 10.61 -1.47 -10.60
C PHE A 348 10.83 -1.06 -12.06
N VAL A 349 9.76 -0.67 -12.74
CA VAL A 349 9.78 -0.15 -14.12
C VAL A 349 9.80 1.37 -14.07
N ARG A 350 10.67 2.03 -14.84
CA ARG A 350 10.71 3.50 -14.88
C ARG A 350 9.69 4.07 -15.86
N GLU A 351 8.87 4.98 -15.40
CA GLU A 351 7.90 5.75 -16.19
C GLU A 351 8.23 7.25 -16.10
N ARG A 352 7.53 8.06 -16.92
CA ARG A 352 7.78 9.52 -17.01
C ARG A 352 7.54 10.22 -15.66
N ASP A 353 6.57 9.75 -14.89
CA ASP A 353 6.12 10.29 -13.60
C ASP A 353 6.77 9.60 -12.38
N GLY A 354 7.61 8.58 -12.60
CA GLY A 354 8.39 7.91 -11.58
C GLY A 354 8.50 6.41 -11.83
N ASN A 355 9.04 5.66 -10.87
CA ASN A 355 9.05 4.20 -10.99
C ASN A 355 7.65 3.63 -10.69
N ARG A 356 7.27 2.53 -11.32
CA ARG A 356 6.10 1.72 -11.01
C ARG A 356 6.57 0.35 -10.52
N LEU A 357 5.87 -0.20 -9.51
CA LEU A 357 6.18 -1.53 -8.98
C LEU A 357 5.26 -2.55 -9.66
N ASN A 358 5.86 -3.60 -10.21
CA ASN A 358 5.17 -4.67 -10.91
C ASN A 358 5.53 -6.00 -10.27
N PHE A 359 4.58 -6.92 -10.21
CA PHE A 359 4.77 -8.31 -9.78
C PHE A 359 4.33 -9.22 -10.93
N ASN A 360 5.28 -9.69 -11.75
CA ASN A 360 4.98 -10.17 -13.09
C ASN A 360 4.01 -9.20 -13.78
N SER A 361 2.86 -9.67 -14.26
CA SER A 361 1.87 -8.83 -14.96
C SER A 361 0.99 -7.98 -14.04
N ALA A 362 0.95 -8.30 -12.74
CA ALA A 362 0.20 -7.51 -11.75
C ALA A 362 0.88 -6.16 -11.48
N VAL A 363 0.18 -5.07 -11.77
CA VAL A 363 0.69 -3.71 -11.60
C VAL A 363 0.25 -3.17 -10.24
N ALA A 364 1.17 -2.83 -9.35
CA ALA A 364 0.80 -2.25 -8.06
C ALA A 364 0.28 -0.81 -8.23
N LYS A 365 -0.90 -0.53 -7.66
CA LYS A 365 -1.53 0.80 -7.65
C LYS A 365 -0.66 1.85 -6.97
N THR A 366 0.12 1.43 -5.98
CA THR A 366 1.01 2.28 -5.19
C THR A 366 2.23 1.50 -4.72
N LYS A 367 3.35 2.20 -4.49
CA LYS A 367 4.56 1.63 -3.88
C LYS A 367 4.41 1.38 -2.39
N LYS A 368 3.46 2.06 -1.73
CA LYS A 368 3.22 1.95 -0.29
C LYS A 368 2.15 0.88 -0.07
N PRO A 369 2.50 -0.30 0.47
CA PRO A 369 1.50 -1.32 0.71
C PRO A 369 0.65 -0.98 1.93
N ILE A 370 -0.50 -1.63 2.02
CA ILE A 370 -1.34 -1.68 3.21
C ILE A 370 -0.69 -2.69 4.16
N LYS A 371 -0.30 -2.26 5.35
CA LYS A 371 0.34 -3.15 6.33
C LYS A 371 -0.71 -3.80 7.21
N PHE A 372 -0.54 -5.08 7.47
CA PHE A 372 -1.26 -5.81 8.51
C PHE A 372 -0.27 -6.55 9.40
N ARG A 373 -0.74 -7.27 10.44
CA ARG A 373 0.14 -7.86 11.47
C ARG A 373 1.20 -8.78 10.88
N ASP A 374 0.80 -9.67 9.97
CA ASP A 374 1.64 -10.76 9.47
C ASP A 374 2.23 -10.49 8.08
N GLY A 375 2.01 -9.30 7.51
CA GLY A 375 2.49 -8.99 6.19
C GLY A 375 2.01 -7.66 5.61
N GLN A 376 1.98 -7.61 4.29
CA GLN A 376 1.62 -6.42 3.55
C GLN A 376 0.81 -6.77 2.30
N ILE A 377 -0.22 -5.97 2.02
CA ILE A 377 -1.09 -6.08 0.84
C ILE A 377 -0.70 -4.99 -0.16
N TYR A 378 -0.44 -5.39 -1.39
CA TYR A 378 -0.34 -4.49 -2.53
C TYR A 378 -1.65 -4.54 -3.32
N PRO A 379 -2.44 -3.45 -3.34
CA PRO A 379 -3.50 -3.29 -4.32
C PRO A 379 -2.91 -3.36 -5.74
N VAL A 380 -3.41 -4.25 -6.58
CA VAL A 380 -2.94 -4.42 -7.95
C VAL A 380 -4.05 -4.15 -8.95
N GLN A 381 -3.71 -3.51 -10.06
CA GLN A 381 -4.63 -3.12 -11.14
C GLN A 381 -4.69 -4.15 -12.26
N ARG A 382 -4.05 -5.32 -12.08
CA ARG A 382 -4.05 -6.46 -13.00
C ARG A 382 -3.87 -7.75 -12.22
N LEU A 383 -4.38 -8.85 -12.77
CA LEU A 383 -4.20 -10.19 -12.22
C LEU A 383 -3.03 -10.92 -12.89
N ASN A 384 -2.36 -11.76 -12.11
CA ASN A 384 -1.49 -12.81 -12.62
C ASN A 384 -2.28 -14.11 -12.79
N PHE A 385 -2.26 -14.71 -13.98
CA PHE A 385 -2.85 -16.04 -14.17
C PHE A 385 -1.83 -17.14 -13.82
N PRO A 386 -2.22 -18.14 -13.02
CA PRO A 386 -1.33 -19.23 -12.64
C PRO A 386 -0.99 -20.10 -13.86
N PRO A 387 0.27 -20.52 -14.04
CA PRO A 387 0.61 -21.48 -15.08
C PRO A 387 0.01 -22.86 -14.76
N GLU A 388 -0.58 -23.50 -15.76
CA GLU A 388 -1.18 -24.84 -15.63
C GLU A 388 -0.37 -25.92 -16.38
N THR A 389 0.40 -25.51 -17.39
CA THR A 389 1.15 -26.39 -18.28
C THR A 389 2.55 -25.84 -18.57
N THR A 390 3.44 -26.65 -19.16
CA THR A 390 4.79 -26.22 -19.55
C THR A 390 4.76 -25.33 -20.80
N MET A 391 5.84 -24.59 -21.07
CA MET A 391 6.04 -23.80 -22.29
C MET A 391 5.83 -24.65 -23.54
N VAL A 392 6.36 -25.88 -23.56
CA VAL A 392 6.20 -26.82 -24.68
C VAL A 392 4.74 -27.19 -24.89
N GLN A 393 4.00 -27.44 -23.81
CA GLN A 393 2.58 -27.75 -23.93
C GLN A 393 1.76 -26.54 -24.40
N LEU A 394 2.07 -25.33 -23.90
CA LEU A 394 1.44 -24.09 -24.41
C LEU A 394 1.64 -23.94 -25.92
N MET A 395 2.85 -24.21 -26.42
CA MET A 395 3.13 -24.16 -27.86
C MET A 395 2.35 -25.23 -28.63
N LYS A 396 2.21 -26.44 -28.08
CA LYS A 396 1.38 -27.50 -28.68
C LYS A 396 -0.09 -27.07 -28.80
N ASP A 397 -0.61 -26.39 -27.79
CA ASP A 397 -2.01 -25.96 -27.70
C ASP A 397 -2.36 -24.82 -28.67
N GLU A 398 -1.39 -23.97 -29.07
CA GLU A 398 -1.59 -22.92 -30.08
C GLU A 398 -1.84 -23.49 -31.50
N GLY A 399 -1.45 -24.75 -31.77
CA GLY A 399 -1.75 -25.49 -33.00
C GLY A 399 -0.94 -25.10 -34.25
N ASN A 400 -0.29 -23.92 -34.26
CA ASN A 400 0.55 -23.40 -35.35
C ASN A 400 2.04 -23.28 -34.97
N MET A 401 2.52 -24.16 -34.09
CA MET A 401 3.90 -24.18 -33.59
C MET A 401 4.49 -25.60 -33.57
N LYS A 402 4.05 -26.46 -34.49
CA LYS A 402 4.49 -27.86 -34.54
C LYS A 402 5.98 -27.98 -34.86
N GLU A 403 6.49 -27.10 -35.72
CA GLU A 403 7.89 -27.14 -36.16
C GLU A 403 8.85 -26.81 -35.01
N ILE A 404 8.57 -25.74 -34.26
CA ILE A 404 9.41 -25.35 -33.12
C ILE A 404 9.33 -26.38 -31.98
N VAL A 405 8.15 -26.95 -31.72
CA VAL A 405 7.99 -28.04 -30.74
C VAL A 405 8.85 -29.25 -31.12
N THR A 406 8.82 -29.66 -32.40
CA THR A 406 9.62 -30.79 -32.89
C THR A 406 11.12 -30.54 -32.69
N LYS A 407 11.61 -29.32 -32.97
CA LYS A 407 13.01 -28.95 -32.77
C LYS A 407 13.42 -28.91 -31.29
N ILE A 408 12.53 -28.46 -30.40
CA ILE A 408 12.78 -28.50 -28.94
C ILE A 408 12.90 -29.95 -28.47
N GLU A 409 11.99 -30.82 -28.90
CA GLU A 409 11.99 -32.23 -28.54
C GLU A 409 13.21 -32.96 -29.10
N SER A 410 13.58 -32.71 -30.35
CA SER A 410 14.72 -33.38 -31.00
C SER A 410 16.07 -33.00 -30.40
N THR A 411 16.22 -31.77 -29.90
CA THR A 411 17.48 -31.30 -29.31
C THR A 411 17.58 -31.58 -27.82
N GLY A 412 16.46 -31.86 -27.15
CA GLY A 412 16.41 -32.01 -25.69
C GLY A 412 16.70 -30.72 -24.91
N ILE A 413 16.52 -29.54 -25.53
CA ILE A 413 16.81 -28.24 -24.88
C ILE A 413 15.92 -27.97 -23.66
N GLN A 414 14.76 -28.62 -23.57
CA GLN A 414 13.84 -28.49 -22.44
C GLN A 414 14.50 -28.73 -21.07
N GLN A 415 15.49 -29.63 -21.01
CA GLN A 415 16.24 -29.88 -19.76
C GLN A 415 16.97 -28.63 -19.24
N GLU A 416 17.39 -27.73 -20.13
CA GLU A 416 18.01 -26.45 -19.74
C GLU A 416 16.96 -25.47 -19.21
N PHE A 417 15.75 -25.48 -19.77
CA PHE A 417 14.63 -24.68 -19.25
C PHE A 417 14.30 -25.07 -17.81
N ASP A 418 14.21 -26.38 -17.56
CA ASP A 418 13.94 -26.93 -16.23
C ASP A 418 15.06 -26.57 -15.22
N GLN A 419 16.33 -26.63 -15.64
CA GLN A 419 17.48 -26.26 -14.81
C GLN A 419 17.50 -24.76 -14.45
N MET A 420 16.96 -23.90 -15.31
CA MET A 420 16.82 -22.47 -15.02
C MET A 420 15.68 -22.15 -14.05
N ASN A 421 14.92 -23.17 -13.61
CA ASN A 421 13.88 -23.05 -12.58
C ASN A 421 12.92 -21.91 -12.95
N GLY A 422 12.37 -21.90 -14.17
CA GLY A 422 11.39 -20.91 -14.61
C GLY A 422 11.93 -19.52 -14.96
N LYS A 423 13.25 -19.30 -14.95
CA LYS A 423 13.87 -18.00 -15.30
C LYS A 423 14.18 -17.86 -16.79
N VAL A 424 13.19 -18.19 -17.62
CA VAL A 424 13.41 -18.28 -19.07
C VAL A 424 12.34 -17.51 -19.79
N LEU A 425 12.76 -16.66 -20.72
CA LEU A 425 11.92 -16.26 -21.83
C LEU A 425 12.37 -17.02 -23.08
N PHE A 426 11.47 -17.77 -23.69
CA PHE A 426 11.68 -18.44 -24.96
C PHE A 426 10.94 -17.70 -26.08
N LEU A 427 11.67 -17.36 -27.15
CA LEU A 427 11.13 -16.74 -28.35
C LEU A 427 10.72 -17.85 -29.32
N ALA A 428 9.42 -18.12 -29.46
CA ALA A 428 8.87 -19.23 -30.23
C ALA A 428 8.35 -18.77 -31.61
N PRO A 429 8.99 -19.16 -32.72
CA PRO A 429 8.50 -18.86 -34.05
C PRO A 429 7.31 -19.73 -34.45
N ILE A 430 6.30 -19.14 -35.08
CA ILE A 430 5.17 -19.87 -35.66
C ILE A 430 5.56 -20.66 -36.92
N ASP A 431 4.79 -21.69 -37.24
CA ASP A 431 5.02 -22.62 -38.37
C ASP A 431 5.17 -21.90 -39.72
N SER A 432 4.45 -20.80 -39.96
CA SER A 432 4.56 -20.06 -41.21
C SER A 432 5.95 -19.42 -41.40
N GLY A 433 6.62 -19.05 -40.31
CA GLY A 433 7.95 -18.45 -40.34
C GLY A 433 9.05 -19.41 -40.79
N TRP A 434 8.82 -20.73 -40.68
CA TRP A 434 9.77 -21.76 -41.07
C TRP A 434 9.72 -22.10 -42.57
N ARG A 435 8.65 -21.72 -43.28
CA ARG A 435 8.44 -22.11 -44.69
C ARG A 435 9.52 -21.62 -45.65
N THR A 436 10.21 -20.53 -45.32
CA THR A 436 11.24 -19.91 -46.17
C THR A 436 12.63 -19.97 -45.52
N ARG A 437 12.84 -20.91 -44.60
CA ARG A 437 14.04 -21.03 -43.77
C ARG A 437 14.78 -22.33 -44.08
N ASP A 438 15.07 -22.55 -45.36
CA ASP A 438 15.65 -23.81 -45.85
C ASP A 438 16.96 -24.17 -45.15
N LEU A 439 17.80 -23.17 -44.83
CA LEU A 439 19.05 -23.36 -44.12
C LEU A 439 18.81 -23.83 -42.67
N GLU A 440 17.99 -23.11 -41.92
CA GLU A 440 17.68 -23.43 -40.52
C GLU A 440 16.87 -24.73 -40.40
N ASN A 441 16.09 -25.07 -41.43
CA ASN A 441 15.41 -26.37 -41.53
C ASN A 441 16.38 -27.52 -41.80
N ALA A 442 17.50 -27.26 -42.48
CA ALA A 442 18.54 -28.25 -42.78
C ALA A 442 19.62 -28.39 -41.68
N TYR A 443 19.53 -27.61 -40.60
CA TYR A 443 20.47 -27.69 -39.48
C TYR A 443 20.53 -29.09 -38.85
N SER A 444 21.75 -29.52 -38.55
CA SER A 444 21.96 -30.68 -37.67
C SER A 444 21.42 -30.40 -36.27
N GLU A 445 21.20 -31.45 -35.47
CA GLU A 445 20.69 -31.32 -34.09
C GLU A 445 21.53 -30.35 -33.24
N VAL A 446 22.86 -30.38 -33.40
CA VAL A 446 23.79 -29.46 -32.70
C VAL A 446 23.58 -28.01 -33.12
N GLN A 447 23.38 -27.76 -34.42
CA GLN A 447 23.12 -26.42 -34.96
C GLN A 447 21.73 -25.93 -34.56
N THR A 448 20.72 -26.80 -34.60
CA THR A 448 19.37 -26.51 -34.10
C THR A 448 19.43 -26.14 -32.62
N ARG A 449 20.20 -26.87 -31.80
CA ARG A 449 20.35 -26.52 -30.37
C ARG A 449 20.92 -25.12 -30.18
N LYS A 450 21.95 -24.73 -30.93
CA LYS A 450 22.49 -23.35 -30.89
C LYS A 450 21.45 -22.31 -31.30
N LEU A 451 20.67 -22.59 -32.35
CA LEU A 451 19.57 -21.72 -32.77
C LEU A 451 18.56 -21.54 -31.63
N LEU A 452 18.19 -22.61 -30.93
CA LEU A 452 17.25 -22.52 -29.82
C LEU A 452 17.84 -21.78 -28.60
N LEU A 453 19.13 -21.91 -28.32
CA LEU A 453 19.83 -21.10 -27.31
C LEU A 453 19.81 -19.60 -27.64
N LEU A 454 19.89 -19.23 -28.92
CA LEU A 454 19.74 -17.83 -29.35
C LEU A 454 18.34 -17.31 -29.04
N HIS A 455 17.32 -18.15 -29.16
CA HIS A 455 15.93 -17.82 -28.85
C HIS A 455 15.61 -17.85 -27.35
N THR A 456 16.58 -18.18 -26.51
CA THR A 456 16.38 -18.35 -25.07
C THR A 456 17.08 -17.22 -24.31
N ILE A 457 16.34 -16.48 -23.50
CA ILE A 457 16.84 -15.39 -22.67
C ILE A 457 16.79 -15.83 -21.19
N PRO A 458 17.92 -15.83 -20.45
CA PRO A 458 18.01 -16.36 -19.09
C PRO A 458 17.51 -15.37 -18.02
N HIS A 459 16.39 -14.70 -18.28
CA HIS A 459 15.71 -13.88 -17.28
C HIS A 459 14.26 -13.55 -17.66
N THR A 460 13.40 -13.46 -16.65
CA THR A 460 11.99 -13.04 -16.73
C THR A 460 11.78 -11.52 -16.76
N LEU A 461 12.69 -10.76 -17.40
CA LEU A 461 12.56 -9.29 -17.55
C LEU A 461 11.26 -8.83 -18.22
N PHE A 462 10.50 -9.78 -18.76
CA PHE A 462 9.40 -9.58 -19.65
C PHE A 462 8.10 -10.06 -19.00
N GLY A 463 7.52 -9.20 -18.17
CA GLY A 463 6.17 -9.35 -17.62
C GLY A 463 5.20 -8.34 -18.23
N GLY A 464 4.03 -8.15 -17.61
CA GLY A 464 3.03 -7.20 -18.09
C GLY A 464 2.32 -7.67 -19.36
N GLU A 465 1.78 -6.74 -20.14
CA GLU A 465 1.19 -7.04 -21.47
C GLU A 465 2.23 -7.04 -22.59
N ASN A 466 3.40 -6.45 -22.34
CA ASN A 466 4.31 -6.03 -23.41
C ASN A 466 5.78 -6.05 -23.00
N GLY A 467 6.13 -6.89 -22.03
CA GLY A 467 7.49 -7.02 -21.53
C GLY A 467 8.02 -5.80 -20.78
N PHE A 468 7.15 -4.88 -20.37
CA PHE A 468 7.51 -3.56 -19.80
C PHE A 468 8.28 -2.63 -20.74
N LEU A 469 8.24 -2.89 -22.04
CA LEU A 469 8.88 -2.05 -23.05
C LEU A 469 7.95 -0.90 -23.43
N GLN A 470 8.38 0.35 -23.31
CA GLN A 470 7.57 1.47 -23.78
C GLN A 470 7.67 1.62 -25.31
N PRO A 471 6.68 2.22 -25.98
CA PRO A 471 6.84 2.62 -27.37
C PRO A 471 8.10 3.48 -27.56
N SER A 472 8.78 3.33 -28.70
CA SER A 472 10.02 4.03 -29.00
C SER A 472 11.19 3.68 -28.06
N THR A 473 11.31 2.42 -27.65
CA THR A 473 12.43 1.95 -26.82
C THR A 473 13.29 0.92 -27.55
N VAL A 474 14.58 0.91 -27.21
CA VAL A 474 15.54 -0.12 -27.61
C VAL A 474 16.11 -0.71 -26.34
N PHE A 475 16.09 -2.04 -26.25
CA PHE A 475 16.56 -2.78 -25.10
C PHE A 475 17.49 -3.91 -25.55
N THR A 476 18.56 -4.16 -24.81
CA THR A 476 19.53 -5.21 -25.13
C THR A 476 19.53 -6.25 -24.02
N VAL A 477 19.48 -7.53 -24.40
CA VAL A 477 19.53 -8.67 -23.48
C VAL A 477 20.46 -9.75 -24.01
N ASN A 478 21.11 -10.46 -23.10
CA ASN A 478 21.88 -11.64 -23.48
C ASN A 478 20.92 -12.81 -23.77
N SER A 479 21.13 -13.49 -24.88
CA SER A 479 20.59 -14.84 -25.10
C SER A 479 21.38 -15.87 -24.27
N MET A 480 21.06 -17.15 -24.42
CA MET A 480 21.87 -18.24 -23.87
C MET A 480 22.92 -18.78 -24.84
N LEU A 481 22.93 -18.31 -26.10
CA LEU A 481 23.92 -18.74 -27.08
C LEU A 481 25.28 -18.10 -26.76
N PRO A 482 26.34 -18.87 -26.46
CA PRO A 482 27.66 -18.30 -26.23
C PRO A 482 28.22 -17.64 -27.50
N ASP A 483 28.94 -16.54 -27.32
CA ASP A 483 29.73 -15.90 -28.37
C ASP A 483 31.15 -16.50 -28.44
N ARG A 484 31.99 -16.00 -29.36
CA ARG A 484 33.39 -16.44 -29.51
C ARG A 484 34.33 -15.88 -28.42
N GLY A 485 33.92 -14.85 -27.69
CA GLY A 485 34.70 -14.13 -26.69
C GLY A 485 34.47 -14.62 -25.25
N GLY A 486 33.62 -15.62 -25.04
CA GLY A 486 33.25 -16.12 -23.72
C GLY A 486 32.09 -15.38 -23.05
N GLY A 487 31.41 -14.50 -23.79
CA GLY A 487 30.11 -13.92 -23.45
C GLY A 487 28.96 -14.66 -24.12
N ASN A 488 27.81 -14.00 -24.22
CA ASN A 488 26.63 -14.52 -24.92
C ASN A 488 26.20 -13.55 -26.01
N ILE A 489 25.56 -14.05 -27.06
CA ILE A 489 25.03 -13.22 -28.14
C ILE A 489 23.94 -12.29 -27.58
N GLU A 490 24.15 -10.98 -27.77
CA GLU A 490 23.21 -9.93 -27.42
C GLU A 490 22.08 -9.84 -28.44
N LEU A 491 20.85 -9.96 -27.94
CA LEU A 491 19.63 -9.65 -28.67
C LEU A 491 19.23 -8.19 -28.42
N ILE A 492 18.81 -7.53 -29.48
CA ILE A 492 18.30 -6.17 -29.47
C ILE A 492 16.79 -6.25 -29.72
N ILE A 493 16.03 -5.73 -28.76
CA ILE A 493 14.57 -5.64 -28.81
C ILE A 493 14.20 -4.18 -29.06
N LYS A 494 13.58 -3.90 -30.19
CA LYS A 494 13.20 -2.56 -30.64
C LYS A 494 11.69 -2.45 -30.72
N ARG A 495 11.11 -1.63 -29.85
CA ARG A 495 9.67 -1.33 -29.87
C ARG A 495 9.42 0.00 -30.57
N GLN A 496 8.70 -0.07 -31.68
CA GLN A 496 8.36 1.08 -32.52
C GLN A 496 7.25 1.94 -31.89
N PRO A 497 7.06 3.19 -32.37
CA PRO A 497 6.02 4.08 -31.86
C PRO A 497 4.59 3.55 -32.05
N ASP A 498 4.37 2.73 -33.08
CA ASP A 498 3.09 2.06 -33.38
C ASP A 498 2.81 0.85 -32.45
N GLY A 499 3.77 0.49 -31.59
CA GLY A 499 3.68 -0.62 -30.65
C GLY A 499 4.27 -1.94 -31.17
N ASN A 500 4.57 -2.06 -32.46
CA ASN A 500 5.20 -3.23 -33.05
C ASN A 500 6.60 -3.42 -32.44
N THR A 501 6.97 -4.66 -32.13
CA THR A 501 8.25 -4.97 -31.51
C THR A 501 9.02 -5.98 -32.33
N PHE A 502 10.28 -5.66 -32.60
CA PHE A 502 11.18 -6.45 -33.40
C PHE A 502 12.38 -6.91 -32.58
N ILE A 503 12.86 -8.13 -32.83
CA ILE A 503 13.96 -8.75 -32.11
C ILE A 503 14.98 -9.25 -33.14
N GLY A 504 16.24 -8.90 -32.93
CA GLY A 504 17.37 -9.39 -33.73
C GLY A 504 18.68 -9.24 -32.97
N HIS A 505 19.79 -9.28 -33.69
CA HIS A 505 21.13 -9.03 -33.15
C HIS A 505 21.91 -8.12 -34.12
N SER A 506 23.06 -7.61 -33.68
CA SER A 506 23.85 -6.62 -34.41
C SER A 506 24.33 -7.09 -35.80
N GLU A 507 24.63 -8.38 -35.96
CA GLU A 507 25.02 -8.97 -37.27
C GLU A 507 23.83 -9.23 -38.23
N LEU A 508 22.59 -9.10 -37.78
CA LEU A 508 21.39 -9.31 -38.60
C LEU A 508 20.79 -7.97 -39.03
N PRO A 509 20.64 -7.67 -40.33
CA PRO A 509 19.99 -6.44 -40.77
C PRO A 509 18.57 -6.32 -40.23
N GLU A 510 18.15 -5.12 -39.80
CA GLU A 510 16.84 -4.88 -39.17
C GLU A 510 15.64 -5.38 -40.01
N ALA A 511 15.77 -5.38 -41.34
CA ALA A 511 14.74 -5.88 -42.25
C ALA A 511 14.42 -7.38 -42.08
N PHE A 512 15.29 -8.13 -41.39
CA PHE A 512 15.12 -9.56 -41.11
C PHE A 512 14.83 -9.87 -39.64
N TRP A 513 14.66 -8.85 -38.80
CA TRP A 513 14.34 -9.06 -37.38
C TRP A 513 12.94 -9.65 -37.21
N ALA A 514 12.79 -10.55 -36.24
CA ALA A 514 11.52 -11.21 -35.96
C ALA A 514 10.57 -10.26 -35.23
N MET A 515 9.30 -10.26 -35.61
CA MET A 515 8.26 -9.46 -34.97
C MET A 515 7.57 -10.27 -33.86
N VAL A 516 7.31 -9.65 -32.72
CA VAL A 516 6.51 -10.24 -31.64
C VAL A 516 5.03 -10.17 -31.98
N LEU A 517 4.39 -11.34 -32.07
CA LEU A 517 2.98 -11.52 -32.39
C LEU A 517 2.11 -11.61 -31.13
N LYS A 518 2.54 -12.37 -30.13
CA LYS A 518 1.85 -12.49 -28.85
C LYS A 518 2.86 -12.47 -27.70
N TRP A 519 2.46 -11.85 -26.61
CA TRP A 519 3.32 -11.60 -25.46
C TRP A 519 2.99 -12.55 -24.31
N ASN A 520 4.02 -12.87 -23.54
CA ASN A 520 3.92 -13.35 -22.16
C ASN A 520 2.97 -14.55 -21.92
N LYS A 521 3.05 -15.61 -22.73
CA LYS A 521 2.40 -16.89 -22.41
C LYS A 521 3.19 -17.58 -21.29
N VAL A 522 2.60 -17.71 -20.11
CA VAL A 522 3.31 -18.18 -18.90
C VAL A 522 3.12 -19.69 -18.72
N GLY A 523 4.20 -20.45 -18.86
CA GLY A 523 4.28 -21.87 -18.53
C GLY A 523 4.86 -22.12 -17.14
N THR A 524 4.82 -23.36 -16.67
CA THR A 524 5.37 -23.75 -15.35
C THR A 524 6.90 -23.66 -15.28
N ASP A 525 7.56 -23.68 -16.43
CA ASP A 525 9.01 -23.75 -16.67
C ASP A 525 9.57 -22.49 -17.37
N GLY A 526 8.74 -21.48 -17.63
CA GLY A 526 9.18 -20.20 -18.19
C GLY A 526 8.07 -19.41 -18.88
N VAL A 527 8.46 -18.43 -19.69
CA VAL A 527 7.56 -17.56 -20.46
C VAL A 527 7.85 -17.76 -21.95
N VAL A 528 6.81 -17.74 -22.77
CA VAL A 528 6.92 -17.79 -24.24
C VAL A 528 6.45 -16.47 -24.83
N TRP A 529 7.28 -15.89 -25.71
CA TRP A 529 6.86 -14.89 -26.68
C TRP A 529 6.74 -15.54 -28.03
N ILE A 530 5.62 -15.28 -28.69
CA ILE A 530 5.34 -15.84 -30.00
C ILE A 530 5.82 -14.85 -31.04
N ILE A 531 6.74 -15.28 -31.91
CA ILE A 531 7.32 -14.46 -32.98
C ILE A 531 6.95 -15.00 -34.36
N ASP A 532 7.06 -14.16 -35.38
CA ASP A 532 6.66 -14.50 -36.75
C ASP A 532 7.61 -15.47 -37.46
N TRP A 533 8.92 -15.31 -37.31
CA TRP A 533 9.94 -16.19 -37.92
C TRP A 533 11.15 -16.39 -37.00
N PRO A 534 11.93 -17.48 -37.20
CA PRO A 534 13.15 -17.70 -36.43
C PRO A 534 14.16 -16.58 -36.66
N ILE A 535 14.81 -16.15 -35.58
CA ILE A 535 15.96 -15.25 -35.62
C ILE A 535 17.12 -16.03 -36.22
N LYS A 536 17.59 -15.58 -37.39
CA LYS A 536 18.74 -16.19 -38.06
C LYS A 536 19.95 -16.16 -37.13
N CYS A 537 20.67 -17.28 -37.02
CA CYS A 537 21.93 -17.31 -36.29
C CYS A 537 22.99 -16.41 -36.94
N PRO A 538 23.91 -15.84 -36.15
CA PRO A 538 25.17 -15.32 -36.69
C PRO A 538 25.89 -16.41 -37.51
N ASP A 539 26.28 -16.07 -38.75
CA ASP A 539 26.92 -17.02 -39.70
C ASP A 539 28.23 -17.59 -39.12
N THR A 540 28.81 -16.90 -38.15
CA THR A 540 30.05 -17.26 -37.47
C THR A 540 29.88 -18.26 -36.33
N ILE A 541 28.64 -18.58 -35.93
CA ILE A 541 28.36 -19.37 -34.71
C ILE A 541 27.69 -20.73 -35.01
N CYS A 542 26.67 -20.82 -35.87
CA CYS A 542 25.74 -21.97 -35.88
C CYS A 542 26.18 -23.24 -36.69
#